data_AF-A0AB33R938-F1
#
_entry.id   AF-A0AB33R938-F1
#
_cell.length_a   1.000
_cell.length_b   1.000
_cell.length_c   1.000
_cell.angle_alpha   90.00
_cell.angle_beta   90.00
_cell.angle_gamma   90.00
#
_symmetry.space_group_name_H-M   'P 1'
#
loop_
_entity.id
_entity.type
_entity.pdbx_description
1 polymer ?
#
loop_
_entity_poly.entity_id
_entity_poly.type
_entity_poly.pdbx_seq_one_letter_code
_entity_poly.pdbx_strand_id
1 'polypeptide(L)'
;MRQMKHLSTCPFLMFLATRVLEKLMSLGHPLLGKDAKAQVSYDYEKKRIDTFLVSIQHTETADLIKVKRIVTEAMMAVALRYRQNLDFNVLVNPTGRFVLGGSFADAGVTGRKIVADTYGGFAHHGGGAFSGKDPSKVDRSAAYMARKISQGYCSRRVCETM
;
A
#
# COMPACT_ATOMS: atom_id res chain seq x y z
N MET A 1 -6.84 10.12 -18.25
CA MET A 1 -8.07 10.31 -17.43
C MET A 1 -9.06 9.12 -17.50
N ARG A 2 -8.59 7.86 -17.64
CA ARG A 2 -9.45 6.66 -17.88
C ARG A 2 -9.29 5.50 -16.88
N GLN A 3 -8.36 5.55 -15.93
CA GLN A 3 -8.04 4.35 -15.13
C GLN A 3 -8.86 4.14 -13.85
N MET A 4 -9.63 5.14 -13.40
CA MET A 4 -10.18 5.11 -12.04
C MET A 4 -11.66 4.73 -11.95
N LYS A 5 -12.39 4.66 -13.08
CA LYS A 5 -13.83 4.36 -13.09
C LYS A 5 -14.17 2.87 -12.97
N HIS A 6 -13.18 1.97 -12.96
CA HIS A 6 -13.37 0.52 -12.85
C HIS A 6 -12.78 -0.09 -11.55
N LEU A 7 -12.34 0.74 -10.61
CA LEU A 7 -11.78 0.34 -9.32
C LEU A 7 -12.66 0.84 -8.16
N SER A 8 -13.97 0.93 -8.39
CA SER A 8 -14.95 1.11 -7.32
C SER A 8 -14.86 -0.12 -6.41
N THR A 9 -14.12 0.06 -5.31
CA THR A 9 -13.98 -0.81 -4.14
C THR A 9 -13.46 -2.22 -4.41
N CYS A 10 -12.14 -2.33 -4.70
CA CYS A 10 -11.24 -3.45 -4.38
C CYS A 10 -10.02 -3.46 -5.30
N PRO A 11 -8.74 -3.46 -4.87
CA PRO A 11 -8.13 -3.32 -3.56
C PRO A 11 -7.61 -1.88 -3.35
N PHE A 12 -8.53 -0.91 -3.40
CA PHE A 12 -8.18 0.51 -3.47
C PHE A 12 -7.40 1.03 -2.25
N LEU A 13 -7.69 0.50 -1.05
CA LEU A 13 -6.98 0.89 0.18
C LEU A 13 -5.52 0.43 0.17
N MET A 14 -5.28 -0.82 -0.23
CA MET A 14 -3.92 -1.33 -0.44
C MET A 14 -3.22 -0.52 -1.53
N PHE A 15 -3.92 -0.18 -2.61
CA PHE A 15 -3.37 0.68 -3.65
C PHE A 15 -2.93 2.05 -3.10
N LEU A 16 -3.75 2.73 -2.29
CA LEU A 16 -3.36 4.01 -1.66
C LEU A 16 -2.13 3.87 -0.77
N ALA A 17 -2.11 2.83 0.08
CA ALA A 17 -0.97 2.52 0.95
C ALA A 17 0.31 2.30 0.13
N THR A 18 0.25 1.52 -0.95
CA THR A 18 1.40 1.31 -1.85
C THR A 18 1.81 2.59 -2.55
N ARG A 19 0.86 3.41 -3.03
CA ARG A 19 1.17 4.67 -3.74
C ARG A 19 1.87 5.70 -2.85
N VAL A 20 1.55 5.78 -1.55
CA VAL A 20 2.26 6.69 -0.64
C VAL A 20 3.68 6.20 -0.37
N LEU A 21 3.90 4.89 -0.22
CA LEU A 21 5.24 4.32 -0.06
C LEU A 21 6.10 4.56 -1.30
N GLU A 22 5.56 4.32 -2.49
CA GLU A 22 6.24 4.63 -3.76
C GLU A 22 6.56 6.12 -3.88
N LYS A 23 5.62 7.00 -3.47
CA LYS A 23 5.85 8.44 -3.48
C LYS A 23 7.00 8.82 -2.55
N LEU A 24 7.01 8.31 -1.32
CA LEU A 24 8.09 8.56 -0.34
C LEU A 24 9.44 8.03 -0.85
N MET A 25 9.45 6.84 -1.45
CA MET A 25 10.65 6.29 -2.08
C MET A 25 11.15 7.17 -3.23
N SER A 26 10.24 7.66 -4.09
CA SER A 26 10.58 8.54 -5.22
C SER A 26 11.09 9.92 -4.81
N LEU A 27 10.74 10.40 -3.62
CA LEU A 27 11.25 11.67 -3.10
C LEU A 27 12.74 11.60 -2.79
N GLY A 28 13.28 10.42 -2.46
CA GLY A 28 14.71 10.22 -2.18
C GLY A 28 15.25 11.15 -1.08
N HIS A 29 14.39 11.55 -0.13
CA HIS A 29 14.75 12.58 0.84
C HIS A 29 15.85 12.07 1.79
N PRO A 30 16.97 12.79 2.00
CA PRO A 30 18.14 12.28 2.74
C PRO A 30 17.86 11.85 4.19
N LEU A 31 16.82 12.44 4.81
CA LEU A 31 16.41 12.09 6.17
C LEU A 31 15.62 10.79 6.28
N LEU A 32 15.06 10.28 5.18
CA LEU A 32 14.20 9.10 5.18
C LEU A 32 15.00 7.85 4.80
N GLY A 33 14.76 6.77 5.53
CA GLY A 33 15.31 5.45 5.25
C GLY A 33 14.48 4.68 4.23
N LYS A 34 14.87 3.42 4.00
CA LYS A 34 14.25 2.54 3.00
C LYS A 34 13.13 1.66 3.59
N ASP A 35 13.15 1.42 4.90
CA ASP A 35 12.13 0.63 5.57
C ASP A 35 10.91 1.49 5.91
N ALA A 36 9.74 1.09 5.46
CA ALA A 36 8.50 1.83 5.64
C ALA A 36 7.27 0.92 5.59
N LYS A 37 6.24 1.32 6.33
CA LYS A 37 4.94 0.65 6.45
C LYS A 37 3.84 1.68 6.27
N ALA A 38 2.79 1.34 5.53
CA ALA A 38 1.63 2.19 5.36
C ALA A 38 0.34 1.39 5.58
N GLN A 39 -0.66 2.03 6.18
CA GLN A 39 -1.97 1.45 6.44
C GLN A 39 -3.04 2.52 6.24
N VAL A 40 -4.15 2.14 5.62
CA VAL A 40 -5.31 3.00 5.38
C VAL A 40 -6.54 2.31 5.95
N SER A 41 -7.23 2.97 6.87
CA SER A 41 -8.53 2.57 7.39
C SER A 41 -9.63 3.40 6.73
N TYR A 42 -10.72 2.74 6.35
CA TYR A 42 -11.78 3.35 5.56
C TYR A 42 -13.14 3.09 6.20
N ASP A 43 -13.94 4.15 6.31
CA ASP A 43 -15.34 4.09 6.70
C ASP A 43 -16.18 3.88 5.42
N TYR A 44 -16.74 2.68 5.28
CA TYR A 44 -17.53 2.30 4.11
C TYR A 44 -18.93 2.93 4.09
N GLU A 45 -19.50 3.24 5.25
CA GLU A 45 -20.81 3.91 5.33
C GLU A 45 -20.69 5.35 4.86
N LYS A 46 -19.68 6.07 5.36
CA LYS A 46 -19.40 7.47 5.00
C LYS A 46 -18.57 7.62 3.74
N LYS A 47 -18.07 6.52 3.17
CA LYS A 47 -17.24 6.45 1.96
C LYS A 47 -16.03 7.39 2.03
N ARG A 48 -15.28 7.32 3.13
CA ARG A 48 -14.11 8.18 3.37
C ARG A 48 -13.00 7.45 4.13
N ILE A 49 -11.78 7.95 3.98
CA ILE A 49 -10.65 7.53 4.82
C ILE A 49 -10.91 8.05 6.22
N ASP A 50 -10.86 7.14 7.19
CA ASP A 50 -10.93 7.45 8.62
C ASP A 50 -9.52 7.80 9.13
N THR A 51 -8.59 6.85 8.97
CA THR A 51 -7.23 6.96 9.48
C THR A 51 -6.22 6.57 8.40
N PHE A 52 -5.18 7.37 8.24
CA PHE A 52 -4.05 7.06 7.38
C PHE A 52 -2.78 7.05 8.23
N LEU A 53 -2.13 5.89 8.30
CA LEU A 53 -0.92 5.66 9.08
C LEU A 53 0.26 5.39 8.17
N VAL A 54 1.38 6.05 8.43
CA VAL A 54 2.68 5.75 7.82
C VAL A 54 3.75 5.70 8.90
N SER A 55 4.48 4.59 8.96
CA SER A 55 5.70 4.47 9.75
C SER A 55 6.88 4.37 8.79
N ILE A 56 7.83 5.30 8.86
CA ILE A 56 9.01 5.32 7.99
C ILE A 56 10.28 5.46 8.80
N GLN A 57 11.29 4.68 8.40
CA GLN A 57 12.63 4.79 8.94
C GLN A 57 13.20 6.19 8.65
N HIS A 58 13.99 6.73 9.56
CA HIS A 58 14.66 8.01 9.38
C HIS A 58 16.06 8.01 10.00
N THR A 59 16.88 8.99 9.63
CA THR A 59 18.22 9.14 10.23
C THR A 59 18.13 9.49 11.72
N GLU A 60 19.19 9.19 12.47
CA GLU A 60 19.26 9.54 13.89
C GLU A 60 19.28 11.07 14.12
N THR A 61 19.82 11.82 13.18
CA THR A 61 19.82 13.29 13.22
C THR A 61 18.50 13.92 12.78
N ALA A 62 17.51 13.11 12.34
CA ALA A 62 16.26 13.64 11.84
C ALA A 62 15.40 14.25 12.97
N ASP A 63 14.90 15.46 12.72
CA ASP A 63 13.83 16.08 13.48
C ASP A 63 12.49 15.43 13.11
N LEU A 64 11.78 14.93 14.11
CA LEU A 64 10.48 14.26 13.96
C LEU A 64 9.40 15.19 13.42
N ILE A 65 9.46 16.49 13.71
CA ILE A 65 8.49 17.47 13.17
C ILE A 65 8.65 17.55 11.65
N LYS A 66 9.90 17.62 11.18
CA LYS A 66 10.21 17.64 9.74
C LYS A 66 9.82 16.32 9.06
N VAL A 67 10.13 15.17 9.67
CA VAL A 67 9.70 13.86 9.15
C VAL A 67 8.18 13.78 9.05
N LYS A 68 7.47 14.16 10.12
CA LYS A 68 6.00 14.19 10.15
C LYS A 68 5.43 15.07 9.03
N ARG A 69 6.01 16.25 8.80
CA ARG A 69 5.58 17.16 7.73
C ARG A 69 5.74 16.52 6.34
N ILE A 70 6.94 16.02 6.02
CA ILE A 70 7.24 15.40 4.71
C ILE A 70 6.29 14.24 4.42
N VAL A 71 6.07 13.38 5.42
CA VAL A 71 5.20 12.21 5.27
C VAL A 71 3.74 12.62 5.15
N THR A 72 3.28 13.57 5.95
CA THR A 72 1.90 14.09 5.88
C THR A 72 1.63 14.73 4.52
N GLU A 73 2.54 15.55 3.99
CA GLU A 73 2.42 16.14 2.65
C GLU A 73 2.33 15.06 1.56
N ALA A 74 3.12 13.99 1.65
CA ALA A 74 3.02 12.87 0.73
C ALA A 74 1.67 12.15 0.82
N MET A 75 1.15 11.93 2.03
CA MET A 75 -0.18 11.32 2.25
C MET A 75 -1.29 12.19 1.65
N MET A 76 -1.28 13.50 1.92
CA MET A 76 -2.24 14.46 1.38
C MET A 76 -2.17 14.53 -0.14
N ALA A 77 -0.96 14.55 -0.72
CA ALA A 77 -0.78 14.59 -2.17
C ALA A 77 -1.34 13.33 -2.85
N VAL A 78 -1.15 12.15 -2.26
CA VAL A 78 -1.71 10.89 -2.76
C VAL A 78 -3.23 10.89 -2.63
N ALA A 79 -3.76 11.26 -1.46
CA ALA A 79 -5.21 11.34 -1.23
C ALA A 79 -5.88 12.29 -2.23
N LEU A 80 -5.33 13.50 -2.41
CA LEU A 80 -5.82 14.49 -3.36
C LEU A 80 -5.79 13.97 -4.81
N ARG A 81 -4.67 13.36 -5.22
CA ARG A 81 -4.52 12.79 -6.58
C ARG A 81 -5.60 11.77 -6.90
N TYR A 82 -6.02 10.99 -5.89
CA TYR A 82 -7.03 9.96 -6.01
C TYR A 82 -8.40 10.39 -5.46
N ARG A 83 -8.66 11.71 -5.38
CA ARG A 83 -9.96 12.30 -5.02
C ARG A 83 -10.54 11.75 -3.71
N GLN A 84 -9.67 11.48 -2.75
CA GLN A 84 -10.07 11.12 -1.40
C GLN A 84 -10.19 12.35 -0.52
N ASN A 85 -10.86 12.20 0.61
CA ASN A 85 -10.93 13.23 1.63
C ASN A 85 -9.53 13.51 2.21
N LEU A 86 -9.35 14.71 2.79
CA LEU A 86 -8.06 15.17 3.36
C LEU A 86 -8.13 15.36 4.88
N ASP A 87 -9.32 15.25 5.46
CA ASP A 87 -9.64 15.40 6.88
C ASP A 87 -9.64 14.03 7.59
N PHE A 88 -8.68 13.16 7.24
CA PHE A 88 -8.45 11.89 7.91
C PHE A 88 -7.50 12.05 9.09
N ASN A 89 -7.56 11.14 10.04
CA ASN A 89 -6.61 11.07 11.15
C ASN A 89 -5.23 10.67 10.62
N VAL A 90 -4.25 11.57 10.78
CA VAL A 90 -2.87 11.40 10.30
C VAL A 90 -2.00 10.83 11.41
N LEU A 91 -1.52 9.60 11.22
CA LEU A 91 -0.59 8.96 12.14
C LEU A 91 0.77 8.76 11.46
N VAL A 92 1.77 9.55 11.86
CA VAL A 92 3.15 9.38 11.39
C VAL A 92 4.03 8.93 12.55
N ASN A 93 4.68 7.78 12.40
CA ASN A 93 5.56 7.18 13.40
C ASN A 93 4.96 7.21 14.82
N PRO A 94 3.75 6.64 15.05
CA PRO A 94 3.05 6.75 16.33
C PRO A 94 3.80 6.09 17.49
N THR A 95 4.68 5.13 17.21
CA THR A 95 5.54 4.44 18.19
C THR A 95 6.82 5.22 18.51
N GLY A 96 7.00 6.43 17.97
CA GLY A 96 8.18 7.26 18.17
C GLY A 96 9.26 7.03 17.10
N ARG A 97 10.52 7.14 17.51
CA ARG A 97 11.67 7.14 16.59
C ARG A 97 11.84 5.78 15.92
N PHE A 98 12.06 5.78 14.61
CA PHE A 98 12.33 4.58 13.82
C PHE A 98 13.66 4.73 13.09
N VAL A 99 14.77 4.53 13.83
CA VAL A 99 16.13 4.71 13.29
C VAL A 99 16.70 3.40 12.76
N LEU A 100 16.60 2.32 13.54
CA LEU A 100 17.04 0.98 13.15
C LEU A 100 15.92 0.28 12.39
N GLY A 101 16.20 -0.22 11.19
CA GLY A 101 15.23 -0.86 10.30
C GLY A 101 15.89 -1.76 9.27
N GLY A 102 15.09 -2.38 8.41
CA GLY A 102 15.56 -3.34 7.42
C GLY A 102 15.97 -4.69 8.03
N SER A 103 16.77 -5.46 7.29
CA SER A 103 17.16 -6.83 7.68
C SER A 103 17.99 -6.91 8.96
N PHE A 104 18.59 -5.79 9.38
CA PHE A 104 19.31 -5.70 10.66
C PHE A 104 18.36 -5.74 11.86
N ALA A 105 17.14 -5.20 11.72
CA ALA A 105 16.17 -5.10 12.80
C ALA A 105 15.11 -6.23 12.78
N ASP A 106 14.82 -6.81 11.60
CA ASP A 106 13.84 -7.88 11.44
C ASP A 106 14.29 -8.87 10.35
N ALA A 107 14.18 -10.17 10.63
CA ALA A 107 14.56 -11.21 9.69
C ALA A 107 13.53 -11.33 8.56
N GLY A 108 13.91 -10.89 7.36
CA GLY A 108 13.09 -11.04 6.17
C GLY A 108 13.20 -12.44 5.55
N VAL A 109 12.06 -13.08 5.27
CA VAL A 109 12.03 -14.34 4.50
C VAL A 109 11.04 -14.23 3.32
N THR A 110 11.39 -14.89 2.21
CA THR A 110 10.62 -14.87 0.96
C THR A 110 9.20 -15.37 1.19
N GLY A 111 8.21 -14.67 0.61
CA GLY A 111 6.81 -15.12 0.63
C GLY A 111 6.06 -14.84 1.94
N ARG A 112 6.52 -13.92 2.80
CA ARG A 112 5.80 -13.52 4.03
C ARG A 112 4.93 -12.28 3.90
N LYS A 113 4.75 -11.78 2.68
CA LYS A 113 3.92 -10.59 2.36
C LYS A 113 2.86 -10.88 1.29
N ILE A 114 2.44 -12.14 1.15
CA ILE A 114 1.51 -12.59 0.09
C ILE A 114 0.16 -11.84 0.04
N VAL A 115 -0.37 -11.39 1.18
CA VAL A 115 -1.61 -10.59 1.21
C VAL A 115 -1.36 -9.16 0.71
N ALA A 116 -0.18 -8.60 1.01
CA ALA A 116 0.25 -7.31 0.47
C ALA A 116 0.61 -7.39 -1.02
N ASP A 117 1.14 -8.53 -1.48
CA ASP A 117 1.45 -8.80 -2.89
C ASP A 117 0.19 -8.94 -3.77
N THR A 118 -1.00 -9.09 -3.16
CA THR A 118 -2.26 -9.36 -3.86
C THR A 118 -3.31 -8.27 -3.64
N TYR A 119 -4.34 -8.56 -2.84
CA TYR A 119 -5.57 -7.78 -2.77
C TYR A 119 -5.79 -7.11 -1.41
N GLY A 120 -4.78 -7.15 -0.53
CA GLY A 120 -4.83 -6.48 0.77
C GLY A 120 -5.98 -6.91 1.67
N GLY A 121 -6.32 -8.20 1.62
CA GLY A 121 -7.39 -8.79 2.43
C GLY A 121 -8.79 -8.66 1.82
N PHE A 122 -8.97 -8.02 0.66
CA PHE A 122 -10.28 -7.92 0.04
C PHE A 122 -10.78 -9.25 -0.53
N ALA A 123 -9.89 -10.03 -1.14
CA ALA A 123 -10.24 -11.31 -1.77
C ALA A 123 -9.49 -12.46 -1.09
N HIS A 124 -10.06 -13.66 -1.19
CA HIS A 124 -9.45 -14.87 -0.70
C HIS A 124 -8.09 -15.12 -1.37
N HIS A 125 -7.16 -15.69 -0.60
CA HIS A 125 -5.81 -16.00 -1.05
C HIS A 125 -5.53 -17.49 -0.89
N GLY A 126 -4.99 -18.15 -1.93
CA GLY A 126 -4.72 -19.60 -1.94
C GLY A 126 -3.47 -20.05 -1.16
N GLY A 127 -2.85 -19.16 -0.38
CA GLY A 127 -1.65 -19.43 0.43
C GLY A 127 -0.30 -19.48 -0.30
N GLY A 128 -0.27 -19.67 -1.62
CA GLY A 128 0.97 -19.75 -2.40
C GLY A 128 1.75 -18.44 -2.48
N ALA A 129 3.05 -18.47 -2.16
CA ALA A 129 3.95 -17.33 -2.39
C ALA A 129 4.35 -17.20 -3.87
N PHE A 130 4.60 -15.97 -4.32
CA PHE A 130 5.01 -15.69 -5.70
C PHE A 130 6.52 -15.68 -5.86
N SER A 131 7.23 -14.85 -5.10
CA SER A 131 8.68 -14.64 -5.22
C SER A 131 9.50 -15.93 -5.06
N GLY A 132 10.57 -16.08 -5.84
CA GLY A 132 11.43 -17.27 -5.84
C GLY A 132 10.94 -18.46 -6.69
N LYS A 133 9.75 -18.37 -7.31
CA LYS A 133 9.21 -19.42 -8.18
C LYS A 133 9.37 -19.08 -9.66
N ASP A 134 9.66 -20.07 -10.50
CA ASP A 134 9.63 -19.89 -11.95
C ASP A 134 8.17 -19.92 -12.49
N PRO A 135 7.91 -19.45 -13.73
CA PRO A 135 6.56 -19.38 -14.28
C PRO A 135 5.83 -20.72 -14.43
N SER A 136 6.51 -21.86 -14.37
CA SER A 136 5.85 -23.18 -14.38
C SER A 136 5.08 -23.46 -13.09
N LYS A 137 5.42 -22.80 -11.98
CA LYS A 137 4.75 -23.00 -10.69
C LYS A 137 3.40 -22.31 -10.67
N VAL A 138 2.35 -23.12 -10.55
CA VAL A 138 0.94 -22.69 -10.62
C VAL A 138 0.58 -21.64 -9.57
N ASP A 139 1.24 -21.64 -8.40
CA ASP A 139 1.07 -20.61 -7.38
C ASP A 139 1.25 -19.18 -7.94
N ARG A 140 2.14 -19.00 -8.92
CA ARG A 140 2.38 -17.72 -9.58
C ARG A 140 1.58 -17.61 -10.89
N SER A 141 1.72 -18.57 -11.80
CA SER A 141 1.15 -18.45 -13.15
C SER A 141 -0.37 -18.50 -13.17
N ALA A 142 -0.99 -19.40 -12.38
CA ALA A 142 -2.45 -19.47 -12.30
C ALA A 142 -3.03 -18.24 -11.58
N ALA A 143 -2.36 -17.73 -10.54
CA ALA A 143 -2.77 -16.50 -9.86
C ALA A 143 -2.78 -15.29 -10.82
N TYR A 144 -1.77 -15.17 -11.68
CA TYR A 144 -1.70 -14.09 -12.68
C TYR A 144 -2.78 -14.25 -13.76
N MET A 145 -3.06 -15.47 -14.21
CA MET A 145 -4.13 -15.73 -15.16
C MET A 145 -5.51 -15.42 -14.55
N ALA A 146 -5.76 -15.83 -13.30
CA ALA A 146 -7.00 -15.54 -12.59
C ALA A 146 -7.23 -14.02 -12.45
N ARG A 147 -6.19 -13.26 -12.14
CA ARG A 147 -6.25 -11.78 -12.14
C ARG A 147 -6.62 -11.23 -13.52
N LYS A 148 -5.97 -11.71 -14.58
CA LYS A 148 -6.23 -11.27 -15.97
C LYS A 148 -7.68 -11.55 -16.39
N ILE A 149 -8.18 -12.75 -16.09
CA ILE A 149 -9.56 -13.16 -16.38
C ILE A 149 -10.55 -12.25 -15.63
N SER A 150 -10.34 -12.06 -14.32
CA SER A 150 -11.20 -11.24 -13.47
C SER A 150 -11.26 -9.77 -13.95
N GLN A 151 -10.10 -9.21 -14.31
CA GLN A 151 -10.02 -7.87 -14.89
C GLN A 151 -10.75 -7.79 -16.25
N GLY A 152 -10.65 -8.84 -17.07
CA GLY A 152 -11.37 -8.97 -18.33
C GLY A 152 -12.89 -8.87 -18.15
N TYR A 153 -13.44 -9.62 -17.18
CA TYR A 153 -14.88 -9.56 -16.87
C TYR A 153 -15.33 -8.19 -16.34
N CYS A 154 -14.57 -7.61 -15.40
CA CYS A 154 -14.90 -6.29 -14.83
C CYS A 154 -14.83 -5.16 -15.88
N SER A 155 -13.80 -5.17 -16.73
CA SER A 155 -13.62 -4.16 -17.78
C SER A 155 -14.72 -4.21 -18.85
N ARG A 156 -15.23 -5.41 -19.14
CA ARG A 156 -16.38 -5.63 -20.04
C ARG A 156 -17.74 -5.44 -19.37
N ARG A 157 -17.77 -5.10 -18.07
CA ARG A 157 -18.99 -4.93 -17.25
C ARG A 157 -19.92 -6.15 -17.28
N VAL A 158 -19.33 -7.35 -17.40
CA VAL A 158 -20.07 -8.61 -17.34
C VAL A 158 -20.47 -8.94 -15.90
N CYS A 159 -19.71 -8.41 -14.93
CA CYS A 159 -19.97 -8.52 -13.50
C CYS A 159 -19.42 -7.25 -12.82
N GLU A 160 -20.05 -6.85 -11.71
CA GLU A 160 -19.54 -5.80 -10.83
C GLU A 160 -18.79 -6.45 -9.66
N THR A 161 -17.75 -5.78 -9.14
CA THR A 161 -17.12 -6.18 -7.88
C THR A 161 -18.11 -5.98 -6.75
N MET A 162 -18.51 -7.09 -6.09
CA MET A 162 -19.29 -7.09 -4.85
C MET A 162 -18.60 -6.29 -3.75
#